data_AF-A0A5Q2N273-F1
#
_entry.id   AF-A0A5Q2N273-F1
#
_cell.length_a   1.000
_cell.length_b   1.000
_cell.length_c   1.000
_cell.angle_alpha   90.00
_cell.angle_beta   90.00
_cell.angle_gamma   90.00
#
_symmetry.space_group_name_H-M   'P 1'
#
loop_
_entity.id
_entity.type
_entity.pdbx_description
1 polymer ?
#
loop_
_entity_poly.entity_id
_entity_poly.type
_entity_poly.pdbx_seq_one_letter_code
_entity_poly.pdbx_strand_id
1 'polypeptide(L)'
;MRWEITEEGKVKIAALGNIVTIDLRCVVGGGCCCIDQYLPVVVEGKPEDEAPYNVVKVDEVTLYYPHKLFLIAEERPARITSSEGWFPHGLEVENVRL
;
A
#
# COMPACT_ATOMS: atom_id res chain seq x y z
N MET A 1 -5.45 -8.96 7.77
CA MET A 1 -5.82 -7.53 7.76
C MET A 1 -7.00 -7.32 6.82
N ARG A 2 -8.04 -6.57 7.23
CA ARG A 2 -9.16 -6.22 6.34
C ARG A 2 -8.75 -5.04 5.45
N TRP A 3 -8.99 -5.17 4.15
CA TRP A 3 -8.67 -4.15 3.15
C TRP A 3 -9.92 -3.63 2.46
N GLU A 4 -9.88 -2.35 2.09
CA GLU A 4 -10.88 -1.66 1.29
C GLU A 4 -10.17 -0.82 0.23
N ILE A 5 -10.76 -0.73 -0.96
CA ILE A 5 -10.28 0.15 -2.04
C ILE A 5 -11.46 1.04 -2.42
N THR A 6 -11.27 2.37 -2.39
CA THR A 6 -12.33 3.29 -2.79
C THR A 6 -12.64 3.16 -4.27
N GLU A 7 -13.81 3.61 -4.70
CA GLU A 7 -14.19 3.56 -6.12
C GLU A 7 -13.20 4.33 -7.01
N GLU A 8 -12.70 5.48 -6.56
CA GLU A 8 -11.67 6.24 -7.26
C GLU A 8 -10.33 5.49 -7.29
N GLY A 9 -9.99 4.80 -6.19
CA GLY A 9 -8.82 3.92 -6.12
C GLY A 9 -8.92 2.76 -7.11
N LYS A 10 -10.09 2.13 -7.23
CA LYS A 10 -10.34 1.04 -8.17
C LYS A 10 -10.16 1.48 -9.61
N VAL A 11 -10.66 2.66 -10.00
CA VAL A 11 -10.47 3.20 -11.35
C VAL A 11 -8.99 3.33 -11.70
N LYS A 12 -8.18 3.85 -10.76
CA LYS A 12 -6.73 3.98 -10.96
C LYS A 12 -6.03 2.63 -11.00
N ILE A 13 -6.39 1.69 -10.12
CA ILE A 13 -5.80 0.34 -10.08
C ILE A 13 -6.18 -0.48 -11.33
N ALA A 14 -7.37 -0.29 -11.89
CA ALA A 14 -7.78 -0.93 -13.13
C ALA A 14 -6.86 -0.56 -14.30
N ALA A 15 -6.38 0.69 -14.33
CA ALA A 15 -5.37 1.14 -15.30
C ALA A 15 -3.99 0.49 -15.10
N LEU A 16 -3.74 -0.11 -13.94
CA LEU A 16 -2.51 -0.86 -13.58
C LEU A 16 -2.67 -2.38 -13.75
N GLY A 17 -3.79 -2.85 -14.33
CA GLY A 17 -4.02 -4.27 -14.60
C GLY A 17 -4.55 -5.10 -13.42
N ASN A 18 -5.13 -4.47 -12.40
CA ASN A 18 -5.79 -5.14 -11.24
C ASN A 18 -4.87 -6.02 -10.38
N ILE A 19 -3.56 -5.93 -10.55
CA ILE A 19 -2.57 -6.57 -9.68
C ILE A 19 -1.64 -5.48 -9.18
N VAL A 20 -1.59 -5.29 -7.86
CA VAL A 20 -0.78 -4.24 -7.25
C VAL A 20 -0.09 -4.74 -5.99
N THR A 21 1.02 -4.10 -5.66
CA THR A 21 1.82 -4.38 -4.47
C THR A 21 1.94 -3.13 -3.62
N ILE A 22 1.89 -3.28 -2.30
CA ILE A 22 2.27 -2.21 -1.36
C ILE A 22 3.76 -2.33 -1.08
N ASP A 23 4.55 -1.38 -1.54
CA ASP A 23 5.98 -1.31 -1.26
C ASP A 23 6.28 -0.33 -0.12
N LEU A 24 7.40 -0.52 0.58
CA LEU A 24 7.82 0.35 1.69
C LEU A 24 8.99 1.22 1.23
N ARG A 25 8.70 2.47 0.87
CA ARG A 25 9.73 3.40 0.42
C ARG A 25 10.26 4.23 1.58
N CYS A 26 11.58 4.26 1.73
CA CYS A 26 12.22 5.17 2.67
C CYS A 26 12.05 6.62 2.19
N VAL A 27 11.46 7.48 3.03
CA VAL A 27 11.18 8.89 2.72
C VAL A 27 12.11 9.83 3.49
N VAL A 28 12.62 9.41 4.65
CA VAL A 28 13.63 10.16 5.41
C VAL A 28 14.71 9.20 5.87
N GLY A 29 15.89 9.33 5.27
CA GLY A 29 17.13 8.74 5.77
C GLY A 29 18.06 9.86 6.24
N GLY A 30 18.29 9.95 7.55
CA GLY A 30 19.49 10.60 8.10
C GLY A 30 19.38 12.08 8.52
N GLY A 31 19.26 12.28 9.84
CA GLY A 31 19.75 13.47 10.54
C GLY A 31 19.88 13.16 12.02
N CYS A 32 21.11 13.17 12.57
CA CYS A 32 21.59 12.94 13.96
C CYS A 32 21.01 11.75 14.78
N CYS A 33 19.75 11.39 14.61
CA CYS A 33 18.97 10.46 15.43
C CYS A 33 18.70 9.10 14.75
N CYS A 34 19.20 8.84 13.52
CA CYS A 34 19.20 7.53 12.85
C CYS A 34 17.88 6.73 12.89
N ILE A 35 16.74 7.35 12.59
CA ILE A 35 15.48 6.62 12.40
C ILE A 35 15.07 6.75 10.93
N ASP A 36 15.12 5.65 10.20
CA ASP A 36 14.58 5.56 8.85
C ASP A 36 13.05 5.57 8.91
N GLN A 37 12.43 6.49 8.16
CA GLN A 37 10.98 6.54 8.02
C GLN A 37 10.58 5.93 6.68
N TYR A 38 9.68 4.95 6.75
CA TYR A 38 9.15 4.27 5.58
C TYR A 38 7.68 4.62 5.37
N LEU A 39 7.31 4.84 4.12
CA LEU A 39 5.96 5.12 3.68
C LEU A 39 5.47 3.96 2.80
N PRO A 40 4.28 3.39 3.08
CA PRO A 40 3.65 2.43 2.19
C PRO A 40 3.17 3.13 0.92
N VAL A 41 3.55 2.60 -0.23
CA VAL A 41 3.15 3.12 -1.55
C VAL A 41 2.62 2.01 -2.43
N VAL A 42 1.68 2.32 -3.31
CA VAL A 42 1.19 1.35 -4.30
C VAL A 42 2.16 1.31 -5.48
N VAL A 43 2.57 0.11 -5.89
CA VAL A 43 3.32 -0.15 -7.11
C VAL A 43 2.55 -1.13 -8.00
N GLU A 44 2.73 -0.96 -9.31
CA GLU A 44 2.09 -1.80 -10.33
C GLU A 44 2.65 -3.23 -10.30
N GLY A 45 1.75 -4.20 -10.44
CA GLY A 45 2.09 -5.59 -10.65
C GLY A 45 2.39 -6.37 -9.37
N LYS A 46 2.88 -7.59 -9.61
CA LYS A 46 3.25 -8.58 -8.61
C LYS A 46 4.70 -8.34 -8.15
N PRO A 47 5.06 -8.57 -6.88
CA PRO A 47 6.45 -8.44 -6.45
C PRO A 47 7.33 -9.53 -7.09
N GLU A 48 8.62 -9.23 -7.30
CA GLU A 48 9.59 -10.20 -7.82
C GLU A 48 9.79 -11.39 -6.86
N ASP A 49 9.77 -11.12 -5.55
CA ASP A 49 9.75 -12.12 -4.49
C ASP A 49 8.48 -11.96 -3.65
N GLU A 50 7.64 -12.99 -3.65
CA GLU A 50 6.39 -13.03 -2.89
C GLU A 50 6.59 -13.41 -1.42
N ALA A 51 7.73 -14.01 -1.05
CA ALA A 51 7.94 -14.56 0.28
C ALA A 51 7.70 -13.55 1.43
N PRO A 52 8.07 -12.26 1.33
CA PRO A 52 7.82 -11.28 2.40
C PRO A 52 6.42 -10.62 2.36
N TYR A 53 5.53 -11.07 1.45
CA TYR A 53 4.23 -10.47 1.21
C TYR A 53 3.08 -11.41 1.59
N ASN A 54 2.02 -10.83 2.14
CA ASN A 54 0.70 -11.43 2.21
C ASN A 54 -0.02 -11.13 0.90
N VAL A 55 -0.90 -12.04 0.49
CA VAL A 55 -1.75 -11.85 -0.69
C VAL A 55 -3.21 -11.83 -0.23
N VAL A 56 -3.96 -10.85 -0.72
CA VAL A 56 -5.40 -10.75 -0.50
C VAL A 56 -6.09 -10.33 -1.78
N LYS A 57 -7.30 -10.86 -2.01
CA LYS A 57 -8.17 -10.42 -3.09
C LYS A 57 -9.22 -9.46 -2.52
N VAL A 58 -9.30 -8.26 -3.08
CA VAL A 58 -10.27 -7.22 -2.71
C VAL A 58 -11.04 -6.89 -3.97
N ASP A 59 -12.30 -7.32 -4.04
CA ASP A 59 -13.11 -7.30 -5.26
C ASP A 59 -12.40 -8.00 -6.44
N GLU A 60 -12.07 -7.27 -7.51
CA GLU A 60 -11.34 -7.75 -8.69
C GLU A 60 -9.83 -7.57 -8.59
N VAL A 61 -9.34 -6.91 -7.53
CA VAL A 61 -7.92 -6.56 -7.36
C VAL A 61 -7.19 -7.62 -6.55
N THR A 62 -6.02 -8.05 -7.05
CA THR A 62 -5.05 -8.84 -6.28
C THR A 62 -4.04 -7.91 -5.64
N LEU A 63 -4.00 -7.88 -4.31
CA LEU A 63 -3.15 -7.01 -3.51
C LEU A 63 -2.08 -7.82 -2.77
N TYR A 64 -0.82 -7.49 -3.02
CA TYR A 64 0.33 -7.95 -2.24
C TYR A 64 0.70 -6.89 -1.20
N TYR A 65 0.87 -7.25 0.07
CA TYR A 65 1.28 -6.30 1.11
C TYR A 65 2.26 -6.93 2.11
N PRO A 66 3.27 -6.20 2.62
CA PRO A 66 4.31 -6.75 3.48
C PRO A 66 3.76 -7.42 4.75
N HIS A 67 4.38 -8.52 5.20
CA HIS A 67 4.04 -9.18 6.47
C HIS A 67 4.16 -8.25 7.68
N LYS A 68 5.00 -7.23 7.58
CA LYS A 68 5.28 -6.26 8.63
C LYS A 68 4.25 -5.13 8.72
N LEU A 69 3.27 -5.06 7.82
CA LEU A 69 2.22 -4.05 7.92
C LEU A 69 1.15 -4.46 8.92
N PHE A 70 0.79 -3.52 9.80
CA PHE A 70 -0.26 -3.65 10.79
C PHE A 70 -1.28 -2.52 10.67
N LEU A 71 -2.50 -2.75 11.14
CA LEU A 71 -3.50 -1.68 11.24
C LEU A 71 -3.07 -0.69 12.32
N ILE A 72 -3.31 0.60 12.07
CA ILE A 72 -3.20 1.62 13.11
C ILE A 72 -4.39 1.48 14.08
N ALA A 73 -5.58 1.29 13.52
CA ALA A 73 -6.84 1.18 14.24
C ALA A 73 -7.64 -0.04 13.75
N GLU A 74 -7.88 -1.00 14.63
CA GLU A 74 -8.47 -2.31 14.27
C GLU A 74 -9.93 -2.22 13.85
N GLU A 75 -10.66 -1.20 14.31
CA GLU A 75 -12.07 -1.00 14.00
C GLU A 75 -12.30 -0.54 12.55
N ARG A 76 -11.24 -0.03 11.89
CA ARG A 76 -11.26 0.45 10.50
C ARG A 76 -10.42 -0.45 9.58
N PRO A 77 -10.83 -0.67 8.32
CA PRO A 77 -10.00 -1.41 7.37
C PRO A 77 -8.72 -0.62 7.01
N ALA A 78 -7.69 -1.30 6.52
CA ALA A 78 -6.66 -0.66 5.71
C ALA A 78 -7.28 -0.21 4.40
N ARG A 79 -6.94 0.98 3.91
CA ARG A 79 -7.65 1.58 2.77
C ARG A 79 -6.69 2.05 1.71
N ILE A 80 -6.99 1.76 0.44
CA ILE A 80 -6.33 2.37 -0.72
C ILE A 80 -7.30 3.38 -1.34
N THR A 81 -6.85 4.63 -1.47
CA THR A 81 -7.67 5.74 -1.98
C THR A 81 -6.94 6.54 -3.05
N SER A 82 -7.68 7.31 -3.83
CA SER A 82 -7.08 8.33 -4.69
C SER A 82 -6.46 9.44 -3.84
N SER A 83 -5.22 9.80 -4.12
CA SER A 83 -4.54 10.97 -3.57
C SER A 83 -4.38 12.06 -4.64
N GLU A 84 -4.49 13.32 -4.22
CA GLU A 84 -4.14 14.52 -5.01
C GLU A 84 -2.66 14.92 -4.87
N GLY A 85 -1.93 14.26 -3.96
CA GLY A 85 -0.53 14.51 -3.67
C GLY A 85 0.45 13.76 -4.57
N TRP A 86 1.71 13.70 -4.13
CA TRP A 86 2.88 13.17 -4.85
C TRP A 86 3.01 11.64 -4.82
N PHE A 87 1.99 10.92 -4.32
CA PHE A 87 2.02 9.47 -4.25
C PHE A 87 2.06 8.83 -5.65
N PRO A 88 2.84 7.74 -5.84
CA PRO A 88 2.86 7.00 -7.09
C PRO A 88 1.46 6.62 -7.57
N HIS A 89 1.22 6.78 -8.87
CA HIS A 89 -0.08 6.51 -9.50
C HIS A 89 -1.26 7.32 -8.91
N GLY A 90 -0.99 8.34 -8.09
CA GLY A 90 -2.00 9.07 -7.34
C GLY A 90 -2.80 8.18 -6.38
N LEU A 91 -2.16 7.17 -5.78
CA LEU A 91 -2.77 6.22 -4.86
C LEU A 91 -2.11 6.29 -3.48
N GLU A 92 -2.90 6.50 -2.44
CA GLU A 92 -2.45 6.56 -1.05
C GLU A 92 -2.96 5.36 -0.24
N VAL A 93 -2.16 4.92 0.74
CA VAL A 93 -2.48 3.82 1.66
C VAL A 93 -2.71 4.38 3.05
N GLU A 94 -3.92 4.18 3.58
CA GLU A 94 -4.37 4.71 4.86
C GLU A 94 -4.55 3.61 5.92
N ASN A 95 -4.52 4.01 7.20
CA ASN A 95 -4.76 3.15 8.37
C ASN A 95 -3.79 1.96 8.50
N VAL A 96 -2.56 2.11 8.02
CA VAL A 96 -1.49 1.11 8.15
C VAL A 96 -0.23 1.71 8.77
N ARG A 97 0.53 0.88 9.46
CA ARG A 97 1.87 1.20 10.00
C ARG A 97 2.79 -0.02 9.89
N LEU A 98 4.08 0.23 10.08
CA LEU A 98 5.09 -0.82 10.29
C LEU A 98 5.20 -1.22 11.76
#